data_AF-A0A2T0HMH4-F1
#
_entry.id   AF-A0A2T0HMH4-F1
#
_cell.length_a   1.000
_cell.length_b   1.000
_cell.length_c   1.000
_cell.angle_alpha   90.00
_cell.angle_beta   90.00
_cell.angle_gamma   90.00
#
_symmetry.space_group_name_H-M   'P 1'
#
loop_
_entity.id
_entity.type
_entity.pdbx_description
1 polymer ?
#
loop_
_entity_poly.entity_id
_entity_poly.type
_entity_poly.pdbx_seq_one_letter_code
_entity_poly.pdbx_strand_id
1 'polypeptide(L)'
;MKTVKLTEKQQLVLDELRKIGRENAYRYLDKQAYLHQEDLRKIALGDAACVFSMGGLSYQVAHRLVTSAPSVLSIFKALRRKGLVIREESYPDYQRARYWWPVGLAAELHAELQATERVTP
;
A
#
# COMPACT_ATOMS: atom_id res chain seq x y z
N MET A 1 -1.67 12.45 21.18
CA MET A 1 -1.73 11.14 20.49
C MET A 1 -0.79 10.17 21.20
N LYS A 2 -1.25 8.97 21.58
CA LYS A 2 -0.33 7.92 22.08
C LYS A 2 0.51 7.43 20.90
N THR A 3 1.83 7.54 20.97
CA THR A 3 2.75 6.97 19.97
C THR A 3 2.55 5.45 19.93
N VAL A 4 2.15 4.91 18.78
CA VAL A 4 1.98 3.47 18.61
C VAL A 4 3.37 2.82 18.61
N LYS A 5 3.70 2.07 19.66
CA LYS A 5 4.96 1.32 19.71
C LYS A 5 4.88 0.13 18.74
N LEU A 6 5.83 0.07 17.80
CA LEU A 6 6.03 -1.02 16.86
C LEU A 6 7.30 -1.80 17.23
N THR A 7 7.29 -3.10 16.95
CA THR A 7 8.54 -3.86 16.94
C THR A 7 9.32 -3.55 15.66
N GLU A 8 10.62 -3.81 15.65
CA GLU A 8 11.46 -3.64 14.45
C GLU A 8 10.88 -4.39 13.24
N LYS A 9 10.43 -5.64 13.45
CA LYS A 9 9.78 -6.42 12.39
C LYS A 9 8.47 -5.81 11.90
N GLN A 10 7.67 -5.21 12.78
CA GLN A 10 6.44 -4.51 12.40
C GLN A 10 6.74 -3.27 11.57
N GLN A 11 7.76 -2.51 11.96
CA GLN A 11 8.21 -1.33 11.22
C GLN A 11 8.72 -1.72 9.83
N LEU A 12 9.61 -2.72 9.75
CA LEU A 12 10.17 -3.21 8.48
C LEU A 12 9.08 -3.67 7.50
N VAL A 13 8.08 -4.43 7.98
CA VAL A 13 6.96 -4.88 7.14
C VAL A 13 6.09 -3.71 6.69
N LEU A 14 5.86 -2.72 7.55
CA LEU A 14 5.09 -1.53 7.20
C LEU A 14 5.82 -0.69 6.14
N ASP A 15 7.12 -0.47 6.32
CA ASP A 15 7.96 0.28 5.39
C ASP A 15 8.02 -0.40 4.03
N GLU A 16 8.17 -1.72 4.00
CA GLU A 16 8.20 -2.46 2.74
C GLU A 16 6.84 -2.44 2.03
N LEU A 17 5.74 -2.50 2.78
CA LEU A 17 4.42 -2.32 2.22
C LEU A 17 4.23 -0.92 1.61
N ARG A 18 4.78 0.12 2.24
CA ARG A 18 4.77 1.49 1.72
C ARG A 18 5.56 1.63 0.42
N LYS A 19 6.74 0.99 0.33
CA LYS A 19 7.52 0.94 -0.92
C LYS A 19 6.73 0.31 -2.06
N ILE A 20 6.10 -0.84 -1.82
CA ILE A 20 5.25 -1.51 -2.81
C ILE A 20 4.11 -0.60 -3.28
N GLY A 21 3.41 0.06 -2.35
CA GLY A 21 2.32 0.97 -2.70
C GLY A 21 2.80 2.13 -3.57
N ARG A 22 3.94 2.76 -3.22
CA ARG A 22 4.56 3.82 -4.02
C ARG A 22 5.00 3.32 -5.39
N GLU A 23 5.69 2.18 -5.47
CA GLU A 23 6.10 1.59 -6.76
C GLU A 23 4.89 1.29 -7.66
N ASN A 24 3.79 0.78 -7.09
CA ASN A 24 2.57 0.52 -7.84
C ASN A 24 1.94 1.80 -8.39
N ALA A 25 1.98 2.92 -7.65
CA ALA A 25 1.47 4.21 -8.11
C ALA A 25 2.20 4.74 -9.37
N TYR A 26 3.50 4.46 -9.48
CA TYR A 26 4.32 4.92 -10.61
C TYR A 26 4.49 3.87 -11.72
N ARG A 27 3.99 2.64 -11.56
CA ARG A 27 4.31 1.51 -12.45
C ARG A 27 3.89 1.70 -13.91
N TYR A 28 2.89 2.57 -14.14
CA TYR A 28 2.29 2.83 -15.45
C TYR A 28 2.62 4.19 -16.03
N LEU A 29 3.34 5.05 -15.30
CA LEU A 29 3.65 6.43 -15.69
C LEU A 29 4.15 6.50 -17.14
N ASP A 30 5.17 5.70 -17.48
CA ASP A 30 5.79 5.69 -18.81
C ASP A 30 5.35 4.51 -19.70
N LYS A 31 4.29 3.79 -19.31
CA LYS A 31 3.89 2.54 -19.99
C LYS A 31 2.49 2.58 -20.58
N GLN A 32 1.51 3.11 -19.84
CA GLN A 32 0.12 3.11 -20.28
C GLN A 32 -0.68 4.22 -19.59
N ALA A 33 -0.94 5.30 -20.32
CA ALA A 33 -1.55 6.52 -19.79
C ALA A 33 -2.93 6.28 -19.14
N TYR A 34 -3.78 5.45 -19.76
CA TYR A 34 -5.11 5.12 -19.22
C TYR A 34 -5.02 4.43 -17.84
N LEU A 35 -4.10 3.48 -17.69
CA LEU A 35 -3.93 2.78 -16.41
C LEU A 35 -3.32 3.69 -15.34
N HIS A 36 -2.41 4.57 -15.74
CA HIS A 36 -1.86 5.58 -14.84
C HIS A 36 -2.94 6.55 -14.35
N GLN A 37 -3.80 7.07 -15.24
CA GLN A 37 -4.93 7.93 -14.86
C GLN A 37 -5.89 7.23 -13.88
N GLU A 38 -6.17 5.95 -14.06
CA GLU A 38 -7.01 5.19 -13.13
C GLU A 38 -6.37 5.03 -11.74
N ASP A 39 -5.04 4.85 -11.68
CA ASP A 39 -4.31 4.80 -10.41
C ASP A 39 -4.28 6.19 -9.73
N LEU A 40 -4.11 7.28 -10.50
CA LEU A 40 -4.24 8.65 -9.99
C LEU A 40 -5.65 8.91 -9.41
N ARG A 41 -6.69 8.44 -10.10
CA ARG A 41 -8.08 8.55 -9.63
C ARG A 41 -8.28 7.84 -8.29
N LYS A 42 -7.74 6.63 -8.13
CA LYS A 42 -7.79 5.89 -6.85
C LYS A 42 -7.05 6.63 -5.74
N ILE A 43 -5.85 7.15 -6.02
CA ILE A 43 -5.07 7.93 -5.07
C ILE A 43 -5.85 9.15 -4.57
N ALA A 44 -6.51 9.88 -5.48
CA ALA A 44 -7.36 11.03 -5.13
C ALA A 44 -8.59 10.64 -4.27
N LEU A 45 -9.11 9.42 -4.44
CA LEU A 45 -10.22 8.88 -3.63
C LEU A 45 -9.78 8.38 -2.25
N GLY A 46 -8.48 8.22 -2.02
CA GLY A 46 -7.90 7.87 -0.72
C GLY A 46 -7.63 6.38 -0.52
N ASP A 47 -7.15 6.05 0.67
CA ASP A 47 -6.54 4.74 0.99
C ASP A 47 -7.43 3.53 0.64
N ALA A 48 -8.73 3.61 0.89
CA ALA A 48 -9.66 2.52 0.63
C ALA A 48 -9.75 2.17 -0.86
N ALA A 49 -9.64 3.15 -1.75
CA ALA A 49 -9.65 2.93 -3.20
C ALA A 49 -8.32 2.35 -3.72
N CYS A 50 -7.22 2.54 -2.99
CA CYS A 50 -5.89 2.04 -3.35
C CYS A 50 -5.63 0.59 -2.91
N VAL A 51 -6.44 0.02 -2.01
CA VAL A 51 -6.16 -1.30 -1.45
C VAL A 51 -6.12 -2.36 -2.56
N PHE A 52 -7.19 -2.44 -3.36
CA PHE A 52 -7.21 -3.34 -4.51
C PHE A 52 -6.25 -2.84 -5.59
N SER A 53 -5.49 -3.76 -6.19
CA SER A 53 -4.56 -3.52 -7.30
C SER A 53 -3.31 -2.67 -7.02
N MET A 54 -3.33 -1.75 -6.06
CA MET A 54 -2.16 -0.92 -5.70
C MET A 54 -1.52 -1.32 -4.37
N GLY A 55 -2.24 -2.05 -3.51
CA GLY A 55 -1.69 -2.62 -2.28
C GLY A 55 -0.67 -3.73 -2.50
N GLY A 56 -0.06 -4.17 -1.40
CA GLY A 56 0.88 -5.28 -1.37
C GLY A 56 0.24 -6.59 -0.89
N LEU A 57 0.79 -7.71 -1.34
CA LEU A 57 0.42 -9.06 -0.88
C LEU A 57 1.43 -9.58 0.13
N SER A 58 0.99 -10.42 1.07
CA SER A 58 1.88 -10.94 2.13
C SER A 58 3.07 -11.72 1.58
N TYR A 59 2.89 -12.47 0.48
CA TYR A 59 4.00 -13.17 -0.17
C TYR A 59 4.98 -12.22 -0.86
N GLN A 60 4.51 -11.08 -1.37
CA GLN A 60 5.36 -10.10 -2.06
C GLN A 60 6.29 -9.42 -1.05
N VAL A 61 5.75 -8.96 0.09
CA VAL A 61 6.56 -8.41 1.18
C VAL A 61 7.49 -9.48 1.76
N ALA A 62 7.01 -10.70 1.94
CA ALA A 62 7.83 -11.80 2.45
C ALA A 62 9.04 -12.11 1.55
N HIS A 63 8.84 -12.11 0.23
CA HIS A 63 9.92 -12.29 -0.74
C HIS A 63 10.96 -11.18 -0.63
N ARG A 64 10.54 -9.91 -0.54
CA ARG A 64 11.47 -8.76 -0.44
C ARG A 64 12.26 -8.72 0.86
N LEU A 65 11.66 -9.20 1.95
CA LEU A 65 12.30 -9.25 3.27
C LEU A 65 12.97 -10.59 3.58
N VAL A 66 13.04 -11.51 2.61
CA VAL A 66 13.63 -12.86 2.78
C VAL A 66 13.06 -13.57 4.03
N THR A 67 11.72 -13.58 4.13
CA THR A 67 10.99 -14.17 5.27
C THR A 67 9.76 -14.96 4.80
N SER A 68 8.96 -15.48 5.74
CA SER A 68 7.78 -16.29 5.41
C SER A 68 6.51 -15.46 5.25
N ALA A 69 5.69 -15.79 4.25
CA ALA A 69 4.39 -15.15 4.03
C ALA A 69 3.42 -15.27 5.23
N PRO A 70 3.36 -16.39 5.98
CA PRO A 70 2.57 -16.47 7.20
C PRO A 70 3.01 -15.50 8.30
N SER A 71 4.32 -15.27 8.45
CA SER A 71 4.88 -14.30 9.40
C SER A 71 4.44 -12.88 9.06
N VAL A 72 4.59 -12.48 7.79
CA VAL A 72 4.12 -11.18 7.29
C VAL A 72 2.62 -11.01 7.47
N LEU A 73 1.82 -12.04 7.16
CA LEU A 73 0.37 -12.00 7.35
C LEU A 73 -0.02 -11.80 8.82
N SER A 74 0.69 -12.42 9.75
CA SER A 74 0.49 -12.19 11.19
C SER A 74 0.80 -10.74 11.58
N ILE A 75 1.88 -10.18 11.03
CA ILE A 75 2.26 -8.77 11.24
C ILE A 75 1.22 -7.83 10.65
N PHE A 76 0.71 -8.06 9.44
CA PHE A 76 -0.37 -7.28 8.85
C PHE A 76 -1.63 -7.27 9.73
N LYS A 77 -2.04 -8.42 10.26
CA LYS A 77 -3.16 -8.50 11.22
C LYS A 77 -2.89 -7.65 12.47
N ALA A 78 -1.66 -7.64 12.97
CA ALA A 78 -1.26 -6.82 14.13
C ALA A 78 -1.27 -5.32 13.80
N LEU A 79 -0.74 -4.93 12.64
CA LEU A 79 -0.76 -3.54 12.15
C LEU A 79 -2.19 -3.04 11.90
N ARG A 80 -3.09 -3.90 11.39
CA ARG A 80 -4.50 -3.57 11.20
C ARG A 80 -5.19 -3.26 12.52
N ARG A 81 -4.96 -4.07 13.56
CA ARG A 81 -5.48 -3.79 14.92
C ARG A 81 -4.97 -2.47 15.49
N LYS A 82 -3.82 -1.99 15.02
CA LYS A 82 -3.24 -0.69 15.39
C LYS A 82 -3.72 0.46 14.48
N GLY A 83 -4.56 0.19 13.48
CA GLY A 83 -5.06 1.20 12.53
C GLY A 83 -4.02 1.67 11.52
N LEU A 84 -2.95 0.90 11.27
CA LEU A 84 -1.84 1.31 10.40
C LEU A 84 -1.92 0.73 8.99
N VAL A 85 -2.73 -0.32 8.78
CA VAL A 85 -2.97 -0.91 7.46
C VAL A 85 -4.44 -1.28 7.29
N ILE A 86 -4.91 -1.22 6.04
CA ILE A 86 -6.24 -1.65 5.60
C ILE A 86 -6.09 -2.94 4.81
N ARG A 87 -7.06 -3.85 4.95
CA ARG A 87 -7.14 -5.10 4.18
C ARG A 87 -8.21 -4.94 3.11
N GLU A 88 -8.00 -5.53 1.95
CA GLU A 88 -9.01 -5.61 0.89
C GLU A 88 -10.23 -6.42 1.35
N GLU A 89 -11.44 -5.85 1.23
CA GLU A 89 -12.70 -6.45 1.69
C GLU A 89 -13.83 -6.44 0.65
N SER A 90 -13.63 -5.87 -0.54
CA SER A 90 -14.68 -5.68 -1.57
C SER A 90 -15.21 -6.98 -2.18
N TYR A 91 -14.48 -8.09 -2.02
CA TYR A 91 -14.85 -9.39 -2.58
C TYR A 91 -14.79 -10.49 -1.51
N PRO A 92 -15.70 -10.55 -0.53
CA PRO A 92 -15.57 -11.41 0.65
C PRO A 92 -15.39 -12.90 0.30
N ASP A 93 -15.99 -13.38 -0.77
CA ASP A 93 -15.94 -14.80 -1.19
C ASP A 93 -14.65 -15.19 -1.95
N TYR A 94 -13.79 -14.20 -2.24
CA TYR A 94 -12.57 -14.43 -3.01
C TYR A 94 -11.52 -15.22 -2.20
N GLN A 95 -11.17 -16.41 -2.66
CA GLN A 95 -10.24 -17.31 -1.95
C GLN A 95 -8.75 -16.97 -2.14
N ARG A 96 -8.43 -15.91 -2.89
CA ARG A 96 -7.03 -15.50 -3.12
C ARG A 96 -6.48 -14.68 -1.96
N ALA A 97 -5.14 -14.59 -1.91
CA ALA A 97 -4.45 -13.67 -1.01
C ALA A 97 -4.99 -12.24 -1.18
N ARG A 98 -5.22 -11.57 -0.05
CA ARG A 98 -5.80 -10.21 -0.01
C ARG A 98 -4.71 -9.16 -0.06
N TYR A 99 -4.98 -8.10 -0.80
CA TYR A 99 -4.14 -6.90 -0.79
C TYR A 99 -4.25 -6.18 0.55
N TRP A 100 -3.17 -5.51 0.90
CA TRP A 100 -3.04 -4.67 2.08
C TRP A 100 -2.50 -3.31 1.67
N TRP A 101 -2.94 -2.26 2.37
CA TRP A 101 -2.54 -0.89 2.10
C TRP A 101 -2.13 -0.18 3.39
N PRO A 102 -1.06 0.61 3.40
CA PRO A 102 -0.66 1.41 4.56
C PRO A 102 -1.51 2.68 4.67
N VAL A 103 -2.08 2.93 5.85
CA VAL A 103 -2.91 4.11 6.11
C VAL A 103 -2.10 5.39 5.94
N GLY A 104 -2.69 6.38 5.28
CA GLY A 104 -2.11 7.70 4.99
C GLY A 104 -1.30 7.76 3.70
N LEU A 105 -0.93 6.63 3.09
CA LEU A 105 -0.07 6.64 1.91
C LEU A 105 -0.75 7.28 0.69
N ALA A 106 -2.07 7.14 0.51
CA ALA A 106 -2.73 7.76 -0.63
C ALA A 106 -2.64 9.29 -0.57
N ALA A 107 -2.80 9.88 0.61
CA ALA A 107 -2.66 11.32 0.80
C ALA A 107 -1.22 11.81 0.55
N GLU A 108 -0.22 11.06 1.01
CA GLU A 108 1.19 11.35 0.73
C GLU A 108 1.48 11.31 -0.78
N LEU A 109 1.05 10.24 -1.47
CA LEU A 109 1.24 10.09 -2.91
C LEU A 109 0.52 11.18 -3.70
N HIS A 110 -0.71 11.52 -3.31
CA HIS A 110 -1.47 12.60 -3.95
C HIS A 110 -0.71 13.93 -3.86
N ALA A 111 -0.12 14.24 -2.70
CA ALA A 111 0.70 15.44 -2.53
C ALA A 111 2.00 15.42 -3.35
N GLU A 112 2.70 14.27 -3.39
CA GLU A 112 3.91 14.07 -4.21
C GLU A 112 3.63 14.29 -5.70
N LEU A 113 2.53 13.74 -6.20
CA LEU A 113 2.13 13.81 -7.61
C LEU A 113 1.72 15.24 -8.01
N GLN A 114 0.95 15.94 -7.17
CA GLN A 114 0.63 17.35 -7.41
C GLN A 114 1.86 18.26 -7.37
N ALA A 115 2.85 17.96 -6.53
CA ALA A 115 4.10 18.70 -6.51
C ALA A 115 4.91 18.50 -7.81
N THR A 116 4.88 17.29 -8.37
CA THR A 116 5.59 16.95 -9.61
C THR A 116 4.98 17.66 -10.83
N GLU A 117 3.65 17.74 -10.93
CA GLU A 117 2.97 18.50 -12.00
C GLU A 117 3.32 19.99 -11.95
N ARG A 118 3.51 20.57 -10.75
CA ARG A 118 3.85 22.00 -10.59
C ARG A 118 5.29 22.37 -10.96
N VAL A 119 6.19 21.39 -11.06
CA VAL A 119 7.62 21.62 -11.35
C VAL A 119 7.92 21.52 -12.85
N THR A 120 7.00 20.96 -13.65
CA THR A 120 7.19 20.85 -15.11
C THR A 120 6.63 22.12 -15.79
N PRO A 121 7.47 22.95 -16.47
CA PRO A 121 7.05 24.20 -17.11
C PRO A 121 6.21 24.01 -18.37
#